data_AF-A0A7K4IC29-F1
#
_entry.id   AF-A0A7K4IC29-F1
#
_cell.length_a   1.000
_cell.length_b   1.000
_cell.length_c   1.000
_cell.angle_alpha   90.00
_cell.angle_beta   90.00
_cell.angle_gamma   90.00
#
_symmetry.space_group_name_H-M   'P 1'
#
loop_
_entity.id
_entity.type
_entity.pdbx_description
1 polymer ?
#
loop_
_entity_poly.entity_id
_entity_poly.type
_entity_poly.pdbx_seq_one_letter_code
_entity_poly.pdbx_strand_id
1 'polypeptide(L)'
;MVRLTTISNILSGIGLAVLGFSLGVKYLLQSVGVTGSSWPFYLWIGGAALLGVVLIMSLLNTFTELTGFIHPEDKLISNMFVFLMAIGTVLVLGALDEGQPFQQQLFRIGSMIVIAYVFLFIFVFFAPTITQGEASGQVKEMTSRFMLVSLVLGAIMAALQLLLDTIWYSFSPMYASGALGVFAVAIVVIIVLVLGRKYEPVGQ
;
A
#
# COMPACT_ATOMS: atom_id res chain seq x y z
N MET A 1 -19.35 20.48 11.91
CA MET A 1 -17.94 20.11 12.04
C MET A 1 -17.64 19.05 10.98
N VAL A 2 -16.85 19.36 9.96
CA VAL A 2 -16.47 18.37 8.94
C VAL A 2 -15.36 17.51 9.53
N ARG A 3 -15.53 16.19 9.55
CA ARG A 3 -14.53 15.27 10.11
C ARG A 3 -13.31 15.24 9.18
N LEU A 4 -12.11 15.30 9.75
CA LEU A 4 -10.85 15.23 8.97
C LEU A 4 -10.79 13.93 8.13
N THR A 5 -11.51 12.89 8.54
CA THR A 5 -11.66 11.62 7.84
C THR A 5 -12.45 11.73 6.54
N THR A 6 -13.58 12.44 6.56
CA THR A 6 -14.38 12.70 5.34
C THR A 6 -13.55 13.47 4.32
N ILE A 7 -12.76 14.44 4.77
CA ILE A 7 -11.84 15.21 3.91
C ILE A 7 -10.74 14.30 3.36
N SER A 8 -10.09 13.49 4.21
CA SER A 8 -9.06 12.54 3.79
C SER A 8 -9.57 11.54 2.73
N ASN A 9 -10.76 10.99 2.92
CA ASN A 9 -11.38 10.04 1.98
C ASN A 9 -11.73 10.73 0.64
N ILE A 10 -12.30 11.94 0.68
CA ILE A 10 -12.59 12.72 -0.52
C ILE A 10 -11.28 13.04 -1.26
N LEU A 11 -10.25 13.50 -0.56
CA LEU A 11 -8.94 13.80 -1.15
C LEU A 11 -8.26 12.55 -1.72
N SER A 12 -8.42 11.39 -1.07
CA SER A 12 -7.94 10.10 -1.58
C SER A 12 -8.68 9.70 -2.87
N GLY A 13 -10.00 9.89 -2.91
CA GLY A 13 -10.82 9.66 -4.10
C GLY A 13 -10.46 10.59 -5.26
N ILE A 14 -10.30 11.89 -4.99
CA ILE A 14 -9.80 12.87 -5.96
C ILE A 14 -8.42 12.48 -6.47
N GLY A 15 -7.53 12.08 -5.56
CA GLY A 15 -6.19 11.62 -5.87
C GLY A 15 -6.18 10.42 -6.82
N LEU A 16 -6.96 9.38 -6.50
CA LEU A 16 -7.15 8.22 -7.37
C LEU A 16 -7.75 8.60 -8.74
N ALA A 17 -8.71 9.52 -8.76
CA ALA A 17 -9.29 10.02 -10.00
C ALA A 17 -8.26 10.78 -10.85
N VAL A 18 -7.40 11.61 -10.25
CA VAL A 18 -6.31 12.33 -10.93
C VAL A 18 -5.28 11.35 -11.50
N LEU A 19 -4.94 10.30 -10.77
CA LEU A 19 -4.05 9.24 -11.24
C LEU A 19 -4.68 8.47 -12.42
N GLY A 20 -5.97 8.10 -12.31
CA GLY A 20 -6.70 7.47 -13.42
C GLY A 20 -6.81 8.38 -14.64
N PHE A 21 -7.01 9.67 -14.43
CA PHE A 21 -7.07 10.67 -15.49
C PHE A 21 -5.71 10.83 -16.18
N SER A 22 -4.60 10.82 -15.45
CA SER A 22 -3.23 10.80 -16.01
C SER A 22 -3.04 9.63 -16.99
N LEU A 23 -3.49 8.42 -16.62
CA LEU A 23 -3.48 7.26 -17.53
C LEU A 23 -4.38 7.47 -18.75
N GLY A 24 -5.59 7.98 -18.55
CA GLY A 24 -6.53 8.27 -19.64
C GLY A 24 -5.96 9.27 -20.65
N VAL A 25 -5.33 10.34 -20.17
CA VAL A 25 -4.66 11.33 -21.02
C VAL A 25 -3.49 10.70 -21.78
N LYS A 26 -2.67 9.84 -21.14
CA LYS A 26 -1.62 9.10 -21.85
C LYS A 26 -2.20 8.27 -23.00
N TYR A 27 -3.25 7.49 -22.73
CA TYR A 27 -3.86 6.62 -23.73
C TYR A 27 -4.48 7.42 -24.89
N LEU A 28 -5.15 8.55 -24.59
CA LEU A 28 -5.71 9.44 -25.60
C LEU A 28 -4.62 10.09 -26.46
N LEU A 29 -3.50 10.52 -25.87
CA LEU A 29 -2.38 11.09 -26.63
C LEU A 29 -1.73 10.04 -27.55
N GLN A 30 -1.59 8.79 -27.08
CA GLN A 30 -1.10 7.69 -27.90
C GLN A 30 -2.06 7.36 -29.06
N SER A 31 -3.38 7.40 -28.86
CA SER A 31 -4.35 7.08 -29.91
C SER A 31 -4.40 8.12 -31.04
N VAL A 32 -4.01 9.38 -30.76
CA VAL A 32 -3.87 10.44 -31.77
C VAL A 32 -2.43 10.58 -32.31
N GLY A 33 -1.54 9.65 -31.97
CA GLY A 33 -0.16 9.60 -32.48
C GLY A 33 0.83 10.57 -31.81
N VAL A 34 0.44 11.20 -30.69
CA VAL A 34 1.32 12.08 -29.91
C VAL A 34 2.08 11.25 -28.87
N THR A 35 3.34 10.93 -29.16
CA THR A 35 4.24 10.23 -28.26
C THR A 35 5.23 11.19 -27.59
N GLY A 36 5.57 10.96 -26.31
CA GLY A 36 6.58 11.75 -25.60
C GLY A 36 6.08 13.06 -24.98
N SER A 37 4.77 13.23 -24.83
CA SER A 37 4.20 14.39 -24.14
C SER A 37 4.34 14.26 -22.62
N SER A 38 4.78 15.32 -21.94
CA SER A 38 4.93 15.36 -20.47
C SER A 38 3.61 15.63 -19.72
N TRP A 39 2.50 15.87 -20.42
CA TRP A 39 1.19 16.14 -19.79
C TRP A 39 0.72 15.06 -18.81
N PRO A 40 0.79 13.76 -19.14
CA PRO A 40 0.44 12.69 -18.20
C PRO A 40 1.29 12.73 -16.91
N PHE A 41 2.58 13.06 -17.04
CA PHE A 41 3.50 13.17 -15.91
C PHE A 41 3.18 14.34 -14.99
N TYR A 42 2.83 15.51 -15.51
CA TYR A 42 2.40 16.63 -14.67
C TYR A 42 1.11 16.33 -13.89
N LEU A 43 0.16 15.62 -14.51
CA LEU A 43 -1.05 15.15 -13.82
C LEU A 43 -0.70 14.15 -12.71
N TRP A 44 0.27 13.27 -12.97
CA TRP A 44 0.78 12.34 -11.97
C TRP A 44 1.41 13.07 -10.78
N ILE A 45 2.23 14.11 -11.00
CA ILE A 45 2.81 14.94 -9.93
C ILE A 45 1.69 15.53 -9.06
N GLY A 46 0.61 16.02 -9.66
CA GLY A 46 -0.55 16.52 -8.93
C GLY A 46 -1.19 15.45 -8.03
N GLY A 47 -1.33 14.22 -8.55
CA GLY A 47 -1.79 13.07 -7.77
C GLY A 47 -0.84 12.70 -6.63
N ALA A 48 0.47 12.69 -6.87
CA ALA A 48 1.49 12.39 -5.87
C ALA A 48 1.57 13.46 -4.77
N ALA A 49 1.37 14.74 -5.11
CA ALA A 49 1.29 15.82 -4.13
C ALA A 49 0.06 15.66 -3.22
N LEU A 50 -1.09 15.30 -3.79
CA LEU A 50 -2.30 14.97 -3.02
C LEU A 50 -2.08 13.77 -2.08
N LEU A 51 -1.36 12.74 -2.53
CA LEU A 51 -0.99 11.60 -1.67
C LEU A 51 -0.22 12.06 -0.44
N GLY A 52 0.73 12.98 -0.59
CA GLY A 52 1.49 13.53 0.53
C GLY A 52 0.59 14.20 1.57
N VAL A 53 -0.39 14.99 1.12
CA VAL A 53 -1.38 15.63 2.02
C VAL A 53 -2.23 14.60 2.74
N VAL A 54 -2.76 13.62 1.99
CA VAL A 54 -3.60 12.56 2.53
C VAL A 54 -2.83 11.72 3.56
N LEU A 55 -1.57 11.38 3.31
CA LEU A 55 -0.71 10.65 4.24
C LEU A 55 -0.55 11.38 5.57
N ILE A 56 -0.25 12.69 5.53
CA ILE A 56 -0.12 13.51 6.73
C ILE A 56 -1.44 13.51 7.52
N MET A 57 -2.56 13.72 6.83
CA MET A 57 -3.88 13.68 7.48
C MET A 57 -4.19 12.32 8.09
N SER A 58 -3.85 11.22 7.41
CA SER A 58 -4.08 9.85 7.89
C SER A 58 -3.22 9.51 9.11
N LEU A 59 -1.97 9.95 9.12
CA LEU A 59 -1.07 9.77 10.27
C LEU A 59 -1.59 10.52 11.50
N LEU A 60 -1.95 11.79 11.33
CA LEU A 60 -2.54 12.58 12.42
C LEU A 60 -3.82 11.92 12.93
N ASN A 61 -4.73 11.55 12.03
CA ASN A 61 -5.99 10.88 12.35
C ASN A 61 -5.79 9.56 13.11
N THR A 62 -4.84 8.73 12.67
CA THR A 62 -4.64 7.40 13.24
C THR A 62 -4.06 7.46 14.65
N PHE A 63 -3.08 8.34 14.89
CA PHE A 63 -2.30 8.33 16.13
C PHE A 63 -2.74 9.34 17.18
N THR A 64 -3.50 10.38 16.83
CA THR A 64 -3.81 11.44 17.80
C THR A 64 -5.21 11.36 18.39
N GLU A 65 -6.12 10.51 17.88
CA GLU A 65 -7.54 10.40 18.29
C GLU A 65 -8.35 11.73 18.30
N LEU A 66 -7.70 12.86 18.01
CA LEU A 66 -8.23 14.23 18.07
C LEU A 66 -9.38 14.49 17.08
N THR A 67 -9.66 13.55 16.18
CA THR A 67 -10.49 13.79 14.98
C THR A 67 -11.75 12.94 14.89
N GLY A 68 -12.18 12.32 16.00
CA GLY A 68 -13.55 11.82 16.13
C GLY A 68 -13.85 10.59 15.28
N PHE A 69 -13.03 9.55 15.39
CA PHE A 69 -13.46 8.22 14.99
C PHE A 69 -14.47 7.70 16.00
N ILE A 70 -15.70 7.52 15.54
CA ILE A 70 -16.79 6.94 16.34
C ILE A 70 -16.70 5.41 16.28
N HIS A 71 -16.17 4.84 15.19
CA HIS A 71 -15.99 3.40 15.00
C HIS A 71 -14.59 3.04 14.44
N PRO A 72 -13.95 1.95 14.92
CA PRO A 72 -12.66 1.46 14.42
C PRO A 72 -12.64 1.12 12.92
N GLU A 73 -13.79 0.73 12.35
CA GLU A 73 -13.94 0.40 10.93
C GLU A 73 -13.65 1.60 10.01
N ASP A 74 -14.04 2.80 10.43
CA ASP A 74 -13.79 4.04 9.67
C ASP A 74 -12.28 4.33 9.57
N LYS A 75 -11.50 4.01 10.63
CA LYS A 75 -10.02 4.13 10.62
C LYS A 75 -9.42 3.19 9.58
N LEU A 76 -9.91 1.95 9.54
CA LEU A 76 -9.44 0.92 8.63
C LEU A 76 -9.70 1.31 7.18
N ILE A 77 -10.92 1.71 6.84
CA ILE A 77 -11.31 2.09 5.47
C ILE A 77 -10.52 3.31 4.99
N SER A 78 -10.36 4.34 5.82
CA SER A 78 -9.56 5.52 5.47
C SER A 78 -8.11 5.13 5.14
N ASN A 79 -7.48 4.34 6.00
CA ASN A 79 -6.10 3.90 5.79
C ASN A 79 -5.96 2.98 4.56
N MET A 80 -6.99 2.21 4.21
CA MET A 80 -7.01 1.44 2.96
C MET A 80 -7.00 2.34 1.72
N PHE A 81 -7.78 3.42 1.70
CA PHE A 81 -7.79 4.34 0.56
C PHE A 81 -6.45 5.04 0.37
N VAL A 82 -5.81 5.47 1.46
CA VAL A 82 -4.45 6.04 1.41
C VAL A 82 -3.46 5.03 0.83
N PHE A 83 -3.59 3.76 1.22
CA PHE A 83 -2.73 2.68 0.72
C PHE A 83 -2.96 2.42 -0.78
N LEU A 84 -4.21 2.32 -1.21
CA LEU A 84 -4.56 2.16 -2.63
C LEU A 84 -4.09 3.36 -3.46
N MET A 85 -4.14 4.58 -2.91
CA MET A 85 -3.61 5.76 -3.56
C MET A 85 -2.08 5.72 -3.66
N ALA A 86 -1.38 5.26 -2.63
CA ALA A 86 0.07 5.10 -2.64
C ALA A 86 0.52 4.08 -3.70
N ILE A 87 -0.15 2.93 -3.76
CA ILE A 87 0.08 1.93 -4.80
C ILE A 87 -0.26 2.51 -6.17
N GLY A 88 -1.47 3.05 -6.34
CA GLY A 88 -1.92 3.66 -7.58
C GLY A 88 -0.94 4.68 -8.12
N THR A 89 -0.36 5.50 -7.24
CA THR A 89 0.66 6.49 -7.60
C THR A 89 1.90 5.81 -8.20
N VAL A 90 2.41 4.74 -7.58
CA VAL A 90 3.56 3.99 -8.11
C VAL A 90 3.21 3.30 -9.44
N LEU A 91 2.00 2.73 -9.55
CA LEU A 91 1.54 2.05 -10.76
C LEU A 91 1.42 2.98 -11.96
N VAL A 92 0.76 4.13 -11.77
CA VAL A 92 0.53 5.09 -12.85
C VAL A 92 1.85 5.59 -13.40
N LEU A 93 2.82 5.91 -12.53
CA LEU A 93 4.12 6.37 -12.99
C LEU A 93 4.89 5.32 -13.79
N GLY A 94 4.81 4.06 -13.35
CA GLY A 94 5.37 2.93 -14.11
C GLY A 94 4.79 2.82 -15.52
N ALA A 95 3.52 3.20 -15.68
CA ALA A 95 2.85 3.26 -16.97
C ALA A 95 3.08 4.55 -17.76
N LEU A 96 3.84 5.56 -17.28
CA LEU A 96 4.03 6.83 -17.99
C LEU A 96 5.20 6.87 -18.99
N ASP A 97 6.11 5.89 -18.97
CA ASP A 97 7.29 5.79 -19.87
C ASP A 97 8.30 6.95 -19.77
N GLU A 98 8.54 7.44 -18.55
CA GLU A 98 9.55 8.47 -18.24
C GLU A 98 11.01 7.96 -18.24
N GLY A 99 11.24 6.72 -18.70
CA GLY A 99 12.56 6.10 -18.84
C GLY A 99 12.77 4.87 -17.95
N GLN A 100 13.43 3.87 -18.52
CA GLN A 100 13.72 2.57 -17.89
C GLN A 100 14.35 2.64 -16.49
N PRO A 101 15.41 3.45 -16.25
CA PRO A 101 16.04 3.53 -14.93
C PRO A 101 15.10 4.07 -13.85
N PHE A 102 14.29 5.07 -14.20
CA PHE A 102 13.35 5.70 -13.28
C PHE A 102 12.20 4.75 -12.94
N GLN A 103 11.66 4.06 -13.95
CA GLN A 103 10.64 3.01 -13.77
C GLN A 103 11.16 1.85 -12.91
N GLN A 104 12.40 1.41 -13.10
CA GLN A 104 12.99 0.34 -12.29
C GLN A 104 13.13 0.75 -10.82
N GLN A 105 13.61 1.96 -10.56
CA GLN A 105 13.75 2.47 -9.19
C GLN A 105 12.40 2.51 -8.48
N LEU A 106 11.37 3.00 -9.16
CA LEU A 106 10.02 3.09 -8.61
C LEU A 106 9.37 1.73 -8.42
N PHE A 107 9.56 0.80 -9.36
CA PHE A 107 9.11 -0.58 -9.21
C PHE A 107 9.72 -1.23 -7.96
N ARG A 108 11.01 -1.01 -7.69
CA ARG A 108 11.67 -1.47 -6.47
C ARG A 108 11.09 -0.82 -5.22
N ILE A 109 10.84 0.49 -5.23
CA ILE A 109 10.21 1.21 -4.12
C ILE A 109 8.80 0.65 -3.84
N GLY A 110 7.97 0.50 -4.88
CA GLY A 110 6.64 -0.07 -4.77
C GLY A 110 6.66 -1.50 -4.24
N SER A 111 7.57 -2.33 -4.75
CA SER A 111 7.80 -3.69 -4.29
C SER A 111 8.16 -3.73 -2.80
N MET A 112 9.04 -2.84 -2.34
CA MET A 112 9.41 -2.73 -0.93
C MET A 112 8.21 -2.33 -0.05
N ILE A 113 7.36 -1.41 -0.50
CA ILE A 113 6.14 -1.01 0.23
C ILE A 113 5.21 -2.22 0.39
N VAL A 114 4.98 -2.98 -0.69
CA VAL A 114 4.13 -4.17 -0.65
C VAL A 114 4.71 -5.25 0.26
N ILE A 115 6.03 -5.51 0.17
CA ILE A 115 6.72 -6.48 1.02
C ILE A 115 6.64 -6.07 2.50
N ALA A 116 6.87 -4.79 2.82
CA ALA A 116 6.75 -4.27 4.18
C ALA A 116 5.35 -4.47 4.75
N TYR A 117 4.33 -4.33 3.91
CA TYR A 117 2.94 -4.56 4.32
C TYR A 117 2.65 -6.03 4.62
N VAL A 118 3.11 -6.95 3.76
CA VAL A 118 3.01 -8.40 4.02
C VAL A 118 3.76 -8.77 5.30
N PHE A 119 4.94 -8.20 5.52
CA PHE A 119 5.71 -8.40 6.75
C PHE A 119 4.92 -7.97 7.98
N LEU A 120 4.40 -6.73 8.02
CA LEU A 120 3.63 -6.23 9.15
C LEU A 120 2.38 -7.08 9.41
N PHE A 121 1.70 -7.51 8.35
CA PHE A 121 0.52 -8.35 8.47
C PHE A 121 0.82 -9.72 9.10
N ILE A 122 1.82 -10.43 8.59
CA ILE A 122 2.24 -11.72 9.15
C ILE A 122 2.75 -11.52 10.59
N PHE A 123 3.50 -10.45 10.85
CA PHE A 123 3.98 -10.13 12.20
C PHE A 123 2.83 -9.96 13.19
N VAL A 124 1.81 -9.16 12.85
CA VAL A 124 0.61 -8.96 13.68
C VAL A 124 -0.15 -10.28 13.88
N PHE A 125 -0.20 -11.14 12.87
CA PHE A 125 -0.86 -12.44 12.97
C PHE A 125 -0.16 -13.37 13.97
N PHE A 126 1.17 -13.39 13.99
CA PHE A 126 1.97 -14.22 14.91
C PHE A 126 2.25 -13.56 16.27
N ALA A 127 1.98 -12.26 16.43
CA ALA A 127 2.25 -11.52 17.66
C ALA A 127 1.68 -12.19 18.92
N PRO A 128 0.42 -12.68 18.96
CA PRO A 128 -0.11 -13.36 20.15
C PRO A 128 0.65 -14.64 20.52
N THR A 129 1.11 -15.39 19.52
CA THR A 129 1.88 -16.63 19.71
C THR A 129 3.30 -16.34 20.19
N ILE A 130 3.90 -15.25 19.69
CA ILE A 130 5.22 -14.78 20.12
C ILE A 130 5.16 -14.36 21.59
N THR A 131 4.16 -13.56 21.99
CA THR A 131 4.06 -13.00 23.35
C THR A 131 3.43 -13.94 24.37
N GLN A 132 2.92 -15.10 23.95
CA GLN A 132 2.34 -16.09 24.86
C GLN A 132 3.39 -16.56 25.89
N GLY A 133 3.13 -16.29 27.18
CA GLY A 133 4.06 -16.58 28.28
C GLY A 133 4.76 -15.34 28.88
N GLU A 134 4.46 -14.15 28.35
CA GLU A 134 4.93 -12.85 28.89
C GLU A 134 4.58 -12.67 30.37
N ALA A 135 3.32 -12.96 30.75
CA ALA A 135 2.85 -12.85 32.13
C ALA A 135 3.52 -13.83 33.11
N SER A 136 4.08 -14.93 32.60
CA SER A 136 4.80 -15.94 33.38
C SER A 136 6.32 -15.72 33.44
N GLY A 137 6.83 -14.60 32.90
CA GLY A 137 8.26 -14.29 32.93
C GLY A 137 9.13 -15.19 32.03
N GLN A 138 8.54 -15.88 31.05
CA GLN A 138 9.23 -16.81 30.14
C GLN A 138 9.97 -16.08 29.01
N VAL A 139 10.86 -15.14 29.36
CA VAL A 139 11.55 -14.26 28.39
C VAL A 139 12.37 -15.07 27.38
N LYS A 140 13.04 -16.16 27.80
CA LYS A 140 13.85 -17.01 26.90
C LYS A 140 13.01 -17.70 25.83
N GLU A 141 11.81 -18.14 26.18
CA GLU A 141 10.90 -18.83 25.26
C GLU A 141 10.28 -17.84 24.27
N MET A 142 9.88 -16.66 24.75
CA MET A 142 9.44 -15.56 23.89
C MET A 142 10.51 -15.16 22.87
N THR A 143 11.75 -14.96 23.31
CA THR A 143 12.86 -14.63 22.41
C THR A 143 13.11 -15.73 21.38
N SER A 144 13.02 -17.00 21.78
CA SER A 144 13.15 -18.14 20.86
C SER A 144 12.07 -18.14 19.78
N ARG A 145 10.80 -17.92 20.17
CA ARG A 145 9.68 -17.82 19.22
C ARG A 145 9.82 -16.62 18.30
N PHE A 146 10.23 -15.46 18.82
CA PHE A 146 10.51 -14.27 18.03
C PHE A 146 11.59 -14.51 16.98
N MET A 147 12.72 -15.13 17.35
CA MET A 147 13.80 -15.46 16.42
C MET A 147 13.34 -16.41 15.31
N LEU A 148 12.53 -17.41 15.63
CA LEU A 148 12.03 -18.35 14.62
C LEU A 148 11.04 -17.69 13.66
N VAL A 149 10.11 -16.88 14.19
CA VAL A 149 9.14 -16.15 13.35
C VAL A 149 9.84 -15.10 12.48
N SER A 150 10.86 -14.40 13.00
CA SER A 150 11.61 -13.41 12.21
C SER A 150 12.43 -14.07 11.08
N LEU A 151 13.00 -15.25 11.31
CA LEU A 151 13.67 -16.03 10.26
C LEU A 151 12.71 -16.44 9.15
N VAL A 152 11.53 -16.96 9.50
CA VAL A 152 10.49 -17.36 8.53
C VAL A 152 9.99 -16.14 7.75
N LEU A 153 9.75 -15.01 8.43
CA LEU A 153 9.38 -13.75 7.80
C LEU A 153 10.45 -13.28 6.80
N GLY A 154 11.72 -13.33 7.19
CA GLY A 154 12.84 -12.97 6.31
C GLY A 154 12.88 -13.84 5.05
N ALA A 155 12.66 -15.15 5.18
CA ALA A 155 12.59 -16.05 4.03
C ALA A 155 11.40 -15.73 3.10
N ILE A 156 10.23 -15.43 3.66
CA ILE A 156 9.05 -15.03 2.88
C ILE A 156 9.30 -13.72 2.14
N MET A 157 9.88 -12.72 2.81
CA MET A 157 10.22 -11.43 2.20
C MET A 157 11.21 -11.59 1.04
N ALA A 158 12.25 -12.41 1.23
CA ALA A 158 13.23 -12.69 0.18
C ALA A 158 12.59 -13.40 -1.03
N ALA A 159 11.70 -14.37 -0.78
CA ALA A 159 10.97 -15.06 -1.84
C ALA A 159 10.04 -14.11 -2.61
N LEU A 160 9.34 -13.22 -1.92
CA LEU A 160 8.49 -12.20 -2.53
C LEU A 160 9.30 -11.22 -3.38
N GLN A 161 10.44 -10.75 -2.85
CA GLN A 161 11.33 -9.87 -3.61
C GLN A 161 11.84 -10.55 -4.88
N LEU A 162 12.30 -11.80 -4.79
CA LEU A 162 12.73 -12.59 -5.95
C LEU A 162 11.61 -12.70 -6.99
N LEU A 163 10.38 -12.95 -6.57
CA LEU A 163 9.22 -13.06 -7.45
C LEU A 163 8.94 -11.72 -8.16
N LEU A 164 8.97 -10.60 -7.43
CA LEU A 164 8.75 -9.27 -8.01
C LEU A 164 9.88 -8.86 -8.95
N ASP A 165 11.14 -9.14 -8.60
CA ASP A 165 12.29 -8.93 -9.47
C ASP A 165 12.17 -9.78 -10.75
N THR A 166 11.73 -11.05 -10.62
CA THR A 166 11.50 -11.93 -11.78
C THR A 166 10.42 -11.35 -12.71
N ILE A 167 9.34 -10.81 -12.15
CA ILE A 167 8.30 -10.12 -12.93
C ILE A 167 8.89 -8.92 -13.68
N TRP A 168 9.71 -8.10 -13.02
CA TRP A 168 10.37 -6.96 -13.65
C TRP A 168 11.25 -7.37 -14.84
N TYR A 169 12.07 -8.42 -14.69
CA TYR A 169 12.98 -8.85 -15.76
C TYR A 169 12.29 -9.62 -16.89
N SER A 170 11.12 -10.22 -16.63
CA SER A 170 10.41 -11.05 -17.61
C SER A 170 9.38 -10.29 -18.44
N PHE A 171 8.89 -9.15 -17.96
CA PHE A 171 7.79 -8.40 -18.57
C PHE A 171 8.19 -6.95 -18.88
N SER A 172 7.44 -6.29 -19.78
CA SER A 172 7.63 -4.86 -20.00
C SER A 172 7.25 -4.05 -18.74
N PRO A 173 7.81 -2.85 -18.53
CA PRO A 173 7.53 -2.04 -17.34
C PRO A 173 6.03 -1.82 -17.08
N MET A 174 5.23 -1.63 -18.14
CA MET A 174 3.78 -1.49 -18.05
C MET A 174 3.11 -2.74 -17.45
N TYR A 175 3.47 -3.93 -17.93
CA TYR A 175 2.92 -5.19 -17.42
C TYR A 175 3.46 -5.53 -16.02
N ALA A 176 4.73 -5.25 -15.76
CA ALA A 176 5.33 -5.45 -14.45
C ALA A 176 4.65 -4.57 -13.38
N SER A 177 4.47 -3.28 -13.67
CA SER A 177 3.70 -2.38 -12.81
C SER A 177 2.27 -2.88 -12.65
N GLY A 178 1.56 -3.24 -13.72
CA GLY A 178 0.21 -3.81 -13.64
C GLY A 178 0.13 -5.03 -12.72
N ALA A 179 1.06 -5.97 -12.82
CA ALA A 179 1.14 -7.16 -11.98
C ALA A 179 1.37 -6.82 -10.51
N LEU A 180 2.28 -5.90 -10.20
CA LEU A 180 2.49 -5.38 -8.84
C LEU A 180 1.20 -4.77 -8.27
N GLY A 181 0.44 -4.06 -9.10
CA GLY A 181 -0.81 -3.42 -8.71
C GLY A 181 -1.90 -4.42 -8.37
N VAL A 182 -2.11 -5.40 -9.24
CA VAL A 182 -3.07 -6.50 -9.00
C VAL A 182 -2.68 -7.27 -7.74
N PHE A 183 -1.40 -7.59 -7.57
CA PHE A 183 -0.90 -8.28 -6.39
C PHE A 183 -1.15 -7.49 -5.10
N ALA A 184 -0.88 -6.19 -5.11
CA ALA A 184 -1.08 -5.33 -3.96
C ALA A 184 -2.57 -5.17 -3.60
N VAL A 185 -3.46 -5.03 -4.59
CA VAL A 185 -4.92 -5.00 -4.38
C VAL A 185 -5.40 -6.33 -3.80
N ALA A 186 -4.95 -7.47 -4.34
CA ALA A 186 -5.31 -8.78 -3.83
C ALA A 186 -4.88 -8.97 -2.37
N ILE A 187 -3.68 -8.52 -1.99
CA ILE A 187 -3.21 -8.54 -0.60
C ILE A 187 -4.13 -7.70 0.30
N VAL A 188 -4.48 -6.49 -0.11
CA VAL A 188 -5.40 -5.64 0.69
C VAL A 188 -6.72 -6.33 0.91
N VAL A 189 -7.30 -6.90 -0.15
CA VAL A 189 -8.58 -7.63 -0.05
C VAL A 189 -8.46 -8.82 0.90
N ILE A 190 -7.39 -9.61 0.81
CA ILE A 190 -7.14 -10.75 1.71
C ILE A 190 -7.03 -10.26 3.16
N ILE A 191 -6.26 -9.20 3.41
CA ILE A 191 -6.05 -8.66 4.76
C ILE A 191 -7.37 -8.17 5.35
N VAL A 192 -8.19 -7.48 4.55
CA VAL A 192 -9.51 -7.01 4.98
C VAL A 192 -10.44 -8.18 5.29
N LEU A 193 -10.46 -9.22 4.46
CA LEU A 193 -11.30 -10.40 4.70
C LEU A 193 -10.85 -11.17 5.96
N VAL A 194 -9.55 -11.24 6.22
CA VAL A 194 -8.98 -11.95 7.38
C VAL A 194 -9.15 -11.13 8.67
N LEU A 195 -8.90 -9.82 8.64
CA LEU A 195 -9.00 -8.95 9.83
C LEU A 195 -10.41 -8.48 10.10
N GLY A 196 -11.24 -8.25 9.07
CA GLY A 196 -12.63 -7.83 9.22
C GLY A 196 -13.43 -8.78 10.11
N ARG A 197 -13.15 -10.09 10.03
CA ARG A 197 -13.77 -11.10 10.90
C ARG A 197 -13.23 -11.14 12.33
N LYS A 198 -12.04 -10.59 12.60
CA LYS A 198 -11.42 -10.55 13.94
C LYS A 198 -11.82 -9.33 14.76
N TYR A 199 -12.32 -8.27 14.11
CA TYR A 199 -12.65 -7.00 14.76
C TYR A 199 -14.15 -6.69 14.83
N GLU A 200 -15.03 -7.60 14.39
CA GLU A 200 -16.44 -7.51 14.82
C GLU A 200 -16.45 -7.54 16.35
N PRO A 201 -17.07 -6.54 17.01
CA PRO A 201 -17.23 -6.60 18.45
C PRO A 201 -18.06 -7.85 18.74
N VAL A 202 -17.40 -8.89 19.22
CA VAL A 202 -18.08 -10.00 19.90
C VAL A 202 -18.88 -9.31 21.00
N GLY A 203 -20.20 -9.31 20.84
CA GLY A 203 -21.11 -8.51 21.64
C GLY A 203 -20.78 -8.61 23.13
N GLN A 204 -20.90 -7.46 23.81
CA GLN A 204 -21.09 -7.46 25.25
C GLN A 204 -22.36 -8.24 25.59
#